data_AF-W1EUT3-F1
#
_entry.id   AF-W1EUT3-F1
#
_cell.length_a   1.000
_cell.length_b   1.000
_cell.length_c   1.000
_cell.angle_alpha   90.00
_cell.angle_beta   90.00
_cell.angle_gamma   90.00
#
_symmetry.space_group_name_H-M   'P 1'
#
loop_
_entity.id
_entity.type
_entity.pdbx_description
1 polymer ?
#
loop_
_entity_poly.entity_id
_entity_poly.type
_entity_poly.pdbx_seq_one_letter_code
_entity_poly.pdbx_strand_id
1 'polypeptide(L)' 'MDDQLKQSALDFHEFPVPGKIQVSPTKPLATQRDLALAYSPGVAAPCLEIEKRPVKSLQIYRAR' A
#
# COMPACT_ATOMS: atom_id res chain seq x y z
N MET A 1 18.16 20.19 -25.08
CA MET A 1 17.02 20.24 -24.15
C MET A 1 16.92 21.68 -23.70
N ASP A 2 15.73 22.27 -23.71
CA ASP A 2 15.54 23.59 -23.12
C ASP A 2 15.90 23.53 -21.63
N ASP A 3 16.74 24.44 -21.14
CA ASP A 3 17.25 24.42 -19.77
C ASP A 3 16.11 24.56 -18.75
N GLN A 4 15.03 25.25 -19.13
CA GLN A 4 13.81 25.37 -18.33
C GLN A 4 13.09 24.03 -18.18
N LEU A 5 13.00 23.22 -19.25
CA LEU A 5 12.40 21.90 -19.22
C LEU A 5 13.22 20.95 -18.34
N LYS A 6 14.56 21.03 -18.42
CA LYS A 6 15.46 20.24 -17.58
C LYS A 6 15.23 20.55 -16.10
N GLN A 7 15.25 21.83 -15.70
CA GLN A 7 15.07 22.19 -14.29
C GLN A 7 13.67 21.81 -13.78
N SER A 8 12.62 22.07 -14.58
CA SER A 8 11.25 21.69 -14.22
C SER A 8 11.09 20.18 -14.01
N ALA A 9 11.76 19.36 -14.82
CA ALA A 9 11.73 17.91 -14.66
C ALA A 9 12.44 17.47 -13.37
N LEU A 10 13.54 18.11 -13.00
CA LEU A 10 14.23 17.82 -11.74
C LEU A 10 13.34 18.19 -10.54
N ASP A 11 12.82 19.41 -10.52
CA ASP A 11 11.98 19.91 -9.43
C ASP A 11 10.72 19.03 -9.27
N PHE A 12 10.09 18.63 -10.38
CA PHE A 12 8.92 17.74 -10.38
C PHE A 12 9.19 16.36 -9.74
N HIS A 13 10.41 15.84 -9.83
CA HIS A 13 10.77 14.54 -9.26
C HIS A 13 11.31 14.63 -7.83
N GLU A 14 11.71 15.82 -7.37
CA GLU A 14 12.36 16.01 -6.09
C GLU A 14 11.42 16.60 -5.04
N PHE A 15 10.57 17.57 -5.43
CA PHE A 15 9.79 18.36 -4.48
C PHE A 15 8.29 18.27 -4.73
N PRO A 16 7.48 18.37 -3.65
CA PRO A 16 7.87 18.41 -2.23
C PRO A 16 8.24 17.04 -1.67
N VAL A 17 7.88 15.95 -2.36
CA VAL A 17 8.19 14.58 -1.98
C VAL A 17 8.86 13.90 -3.17
N PRO A 18 10.07 13.34 -2.99
CA PRO A 18 10.78 12.71 -4.10
C PRO A 18 10.07 11.48 -4.65
N GLY A 19 10.15 11.30 -5.97
CA GLY A 19 9.71 10.11 -6.68
C GLY A 19 8.36 10.23 -7.37
N LYS A 20 7.93 9.14 -8.01
CA LYS A 20 6.72 9.10 -8.85
C LYS A 20 5.62 8.20 -8.33
N ILE A 21 5.95 7.28 -7.42
CA ILE A 21 5.07 6.20 -6.98
C ILE A 21 5.11 6.14 -5.46
N GLN A 22 3.93 5.99 -4.86
CA GLN A 22 3.74 5.72 -3.44
C GLN A 22 2.70 4.61 -3.29
N VAL A 23 2.86 3.80 -2.23
CA VAL A 23 1.83 2.84 -1.78
C VAL A 23 1.36 3.28 -0.40
N SER A 24 0.04 3.40 -0.23
CA SER A 24 -0.58 3.79 1.04
C SER A 24 -1.51 2.68 1.53
N PRO A 25 -1.53 2.38 2.84
CA PRO A 25 -2.47 1.42 3.42
C PRO A 25 -3.93 1.84 3.20
N THR A 26 -4.82 0.86 2.97
CA THR A 26 -6.27 1.09 2.83
C THR A 26 -7.04 0.93 4.14
N LYS A 27 -6.37 0.51 5.22
CA LYS A 27 -6.93 0.31 6.56
C LYS A 27 -6.13 1.15 7.58
N PRO A 28 -6.76 1.60 8.69
CA PRO A 28 -6.04 2.27 9.77
C PRO A 28 -4.94 1.37 10.34
N LEU A 29 -3.80 1.96 10.71
CA LEU A 29 -2.65 1.31 11.34
C LEU A 29 -2.12 2.12 12.53
N ALA A 30 -3.00 2.87 13.22
CA ALA A 30 -2.60 3.87 14.21
C ALA A 30 -2.47 3.30 15.63
N THR A 31 -3.16 2.20 15.94
CA THR A 31 -3.23 1.63 17.28
C THR A 31 -2.65 0.22 17.35
N GLN A 32 -2.33 -0.24 18.56
CA GLN A 32 -1.93 -1.64 18.78
C GLN A 32 -3.00 -2.63 18.27
N ARG A 33 -4.29 -2.28 18.43
CA ARG A 33 -5.39 -3.10 17.92
C ARG A 33 -5.38 -3.16 16.41
N ASP A 34 -5.14 -2.05 15.73
CA ASP A 34 -5.06 -2.01 14.26
C ASP A 34 -3.91 -2.88 13.75
N LEU A 35 -2.74 -2.79 14.39
CA LEU A 35 -1.57 -3.61 14.03
C LEU A 35 -1.83 -5.09 14.29
N ALA A 36 -2.47 -5.46 15.40
CA ALA A 36 -2.83 -6.84 15.71
C ALA A 36 -3.83 -7.44 14.71
N LEU A 37 -4.66 -6.60 14.05
CA LEU A 37 -5.57 -7.04 12.98
C LEU A 37 -4.87 -7.15 11.62
N ALA A 38 -3.97 -6.20 11.31
CA ALA A 38 -3.25 -6.15 10.04
C ALA A 38 -2.12 -7.19 9.93
N TYR A 39 -1.52 -7.54 11.07
CA TYR A 39 -0.42 -8.51 11.20
C TYR A 39 -0.77 -9.61 12.20
N SER A 40 0.22 -10.28 12.76
CA SER A 40 0.03 -11.29 13.80
C SER A 40 -0.63 -10.68 15.04
N PRO A 41 -1.64 -11.36 15.64
CA PRO A 41 -2.19 -12.65 15.24
C PRO A 41 -3.34 -12.59 14.20
N GLY A 42 -3.93 -11.42 13.95
CA GLY A 42 -5.16 -11.26 13.16
C GLY A 42 -5.07 -11.71 11.70
N VAL A 43 -3.92 -11.52 11.07
CA VAL A 43 -3.66 -11.92 9.67
C VAL A 43 -3.82 -13.44 9.44
N ALA A 44 -3.76 -14.26 10.48
CA ALA A 44 -3.96 -15.71 10.36
C ALA A 44 -5.37 -16.06 9.86
N ALA A 45 -6.40 -15.31 10.26
CA ALA A 45 -7.78 -15.58 9.87
C ALA A 45 -8.01 -15.53 8.34
N PRO A 46 -7.63 -14.45 7.61
CA PRO A 46 -7.74 -14.46 6.15
C PRO A 46 -6.85 -15.52 5.49
N CYS A 47 -5.66 -15.83 6.02
CA CYS A 47 -4.81 -16.89 5.49
C CYS A 47 -5.49 -18.27 5.55
N LEU A 48 -6.04 -18.66 6.70
CA LEU A 48 -6.73 -19.94 6.87
C LEU A 48 -7.99 -20.05 6.00
N GLU A 49 -8.69 -18.94 5.78
CA GLU A 49 -9.85 -18.93 4.88
C GLU A 49 -9.47 -19.08 3.40
N ILE A 50 -8.33 -18.52 3.00
CA ILE A 50 -7.78 -18.68 1.65
C ILE A 50 -7.22 -20.08 1.45
N GLU A 51 -6.56 -20.66 2.46
CA GLU A 51 -6.10 -22.05 2.44
C GLU A 51 -7.26 -23.01 2.16
N LYS A 52 -8.37 -22.87 2.90
CA LYS A 52 -9.58 -23.68 2.69
C LYS A 52 -10.21 -23.46 1.31
N ARG A 53 -10.17 -22.22 0.80
CA ARG A 53 -10.82 -21.85 -0.47
C ARG A 53 -10.03 -20.73 -1.17
N PRO A 54 -9.12 -21.06 -2.10
CA PRO A 54 -8.21 -20.10 -2.74
C PRO A 54 -8.89 -18.89 -3.39
N VAL A 55 -10.09 -19.08 -3.95
CA VAL A 55 -10.88 -17.99 -4.59
C VAL A 55 -11.30 -16.88 -3.61
N LYS A 56 -11.30 -17.14 -2.28
CA LYS A 56 -11.57 -16.10 -1.28
C LYS A 56 -10.54 -14.96 -1.28
N SER A 57 -9.34 -15.19 -1.80
CA SER A 57 -8.32 -14.15 -1.97
C SER A 57 -8.85 -12.93 -2.73
N LEU A 58 -9.68 -13.16 -3.76
CA LEU A 58 -10.31 -12.10 -4.56
C LEU A 58 -11.32 -11.26 -3.77
N GLN A 59 -11.95 -11.83 -2.74
CA GLN A 59 -12.88 -11.09 -1.88
C GLN A 59 -12.14 -10.30 -0.79
N ILE A 60 -11.04 -10.87 -0.26
CA ILE A 60 -10.33 -10.35 0.90
C ILE A 60 -9.28 -9.29 0.52
N TYR A 61 -8.50 -9.52 -0.53
CA TYR A 61 -7.31 -8.71 -0.86
C TYR A 61 -7.38 -7.95 -2.18
N ARG A 62 -8.43 -8.16 -2.99
CA ARG A 62 -8.60 -7.37 -4.22
C ARG A 62 -8.91 -5.92 -3.85
N ALA A 63 -8.07 -4.99 -4.32
CA ALA A 63 -8.37 -3.57 -4.26
C ALA A 63 -9.69 -3.29 -5.00
N ARG A 64 -10.57 -2.49 -4.38
CA ARG A 64 -11.78 -1.98 -5.02
C ARG A 64 -11.50 -0.64 -5.64
#